data_AF-A0A1C2JM88-F1
#
_entry.id   AF-A0A1C2JM88-F1
#
_cell.length_a   1.000
_cell.length_b   1.000
_cell.length_c   1.000
_cell.angle_alpha   90.00
_cell.angle_beta   90.00
_cell.angle_gamma   90.00
#
_symmetry.space_group_name_H-M   'P 1'
#
loop_
_entity.id
_entity.type
_entity.pdbx_description
1 polymer ?
#
loop_
_entity_poly.entity_id
_entity_poly.type
_entity_poly.pdbx_seq_one_letter_code
_entity_poly.pdbx_strand_id
1 'polypeptide(L)'
;MKFGCSAYPFMLGAIHWIPTYFYEDITMDMHTENSGNKQNRNGLSYPLEKVRFDIPLDVRAAREVAAMLVYPDGVESDTHWQKTSFVLLTAVILHVLYAEPDKTLHGVAAYLGNITDINAAFEKMMRVEHDPYGRFNWTDKQGRPVKVHPFIIQAAQDMSNRSEAENSAILATTNHYLKLYLDHSISST
;
A
#
# COMPACT_ATOMS: atom_id res chain seq x y z
N MET A 1 -6.29 -16.12 -56.74
CA MET A 1 -5.06 -16.72 -56.17
C MET A 1 -4.47 -15.72 -55.19
N LYS A 2 -4.10 -16.20 -54.01
CA LYS A 2 -3.82 -15.42 -52.79
C LYS A 2 -2.55 -14.58 -52.91
N PHE A 3 -2.62 -13.31 -52.53
CA PHE A 3 -1.54 -12.63 -51.82
C PHE A 3 -2.18 -11.79 -50.70
N GLY A 4 -1.93 -12.22 -49.46
CA GLY A 4 -2.34 -11.53 -48.25
C GLY A 4 -1.18 -11.60 -47.28
N CYS A 5 -0.22 -10.69 -47.44
CA CYS A 5 0.66 -10.26 -46.38
C CYS A 5 0.08 -8.91 -45.94
N SER A 6 -0.59 -8.87 -44.79
CA SER A 6 -0.96 -7.61 -44.15
C SER A 6 -0.85 -7.79 -42.65
N ALA A 7 0.16 -7.11 -42.11
CA ALA A 7 0.19 -6.71 -40.71
C ALA A 7 -1.12 -5.99 -40.37
N TYR A 8 -1.65 -6.26 -39.17
CA TYR A 8 -2.72 -5.50 -38.55
C TYR A 8 -2.51 -5.47 -37.03
N PRO A 9 -3.02 -4.44 -36.36
CA PRO A 9 -2.25 -3.60 -35.46
C PRO A 9 -2.79 -3.61 -34.02
N PHE A 10 -2.13 -2.85 -33.16
CA PHE A 10 -2.57 -2.36 -31.84
C PHE A 10 -4.06 -2.53 -31.49
N MET A 11 -4.33 -3.21 -30.38
CA MET A 11 -5.47 -2.89 -29.52
C MET A 11 -4.95 -2.51 -28.13
N LEU A 12 -4.80 -1.21 -27.91
CA LEU A 12 -4.97 -0.59 -26.60
C LEU A 12 -6.43 -0.76 -26.20
N GLY A 13 -6.71 -1.40 -25.08
CA GLY A 13 -8.06 -1.52 -24.56
C GLY A 13 -8.06 -1.94 -23.09
N ALA A 14 -8.61 -1.07 -22.24
CA ALA A 14 -9.01 -1.28 -20.85
C ALA A 14 -7.92 -1.17 -19.75
N ILE A 15 -7.37 0.03 -19.58
CA ILE A 15 -6.92 0.52 -18.26
C ILE A 15 -7.75 1.77 -17.95
N HIS A 16 -9.02 1.58 -17.56
CA HIS A 16 -9.86 2.68 -17.10
C HIS A 16 -11.00 2.17 -16.22
N TRP A 17 -10.68 1.67 -15.03
CA TRP A 17 -11.65 1.60 -13.94
C TRP A 17 -10.97 1.59 -12.56
N ILE A 18 -10.20 2.64 -12.28
CA ILE A 18 -10.05 3.10 -10.90
C ILE A 18 -11.11 4.18 -10.71
N PRO A 19 -12.06 4.05 -9.76
CA PRO A 19 -12.99 5.12 -9.44
C PRO A 19 -12.21 6.40 -9.07
N THR A 20 -12.35 7.44 -9.88
CA THR A 20 -11.66 8.74 -9.75
C THR A 20 -11.95 9.43 -8.41
N TYR A 21 -13.07 9.10 -7.76
CA TYR A 21 -13.48 9.70 -6.49
C TYR A 21 -12.56 9.36 -5.30
N PHE A 22 -11.79 8.27 -5.36
CA PHE A 22 -10.82 7.97 -4.30
C PHE A 22 -9.53 8.79 -4.45
N TYR A 23 -9.20 9.25 -5.66
CA TYR A 23 -8.08 10.16 -5.89
C TYR A 23 -8.44 11.62 -5.56
N GLU A 24 -9.70 12.03 -5.70
CA GLU A 24 -10.11 13.42 -5.43
C GLU A 24 -10.12 13.75 -3.93
N ASP A 25 -10.52 12.82 -3.06
CA ASP A 25 -10.45 13.00 -1.60
C ASP A 25 -8.99 12.92 -1.06
N ILE A 26 -8.09 12.28 -1.81
CA ILE A 26 -6.66 12.13 -1.48
C ILE A 26 -5.80 13.27 -2.06
N THR A 27 -6.27 13.95 -3.11
CA THR A 27 -5.58 15.10 -3.72
C THR A 27 -6.09 16.45 -3.24
N MET A 28 -7.31 16.55 -2.68
CA MET A 28 -7.87 17.84 -2.21
C MET A 28 -7.18 18.45 -0.99
N ASP A 29 -6.38 17.69 -0.23
CA ASP A 29 -5.56 18.24 0.87
C ASP A 29 -4.15 18.66 0.44
N MET A 30 -3.75 18.46 -0.83
CA MET A 30 -2.42 18.86 -1.32
C MET A 30 -2.35 20.24 -2.00
N HIS A 31 -3.48 20.95 -2.17
CA HIS A 31 -3.50 22.23 -2.89
C HIS A 31 -3.76 23.49 -2.04
N THR A 32 -3.70 23.39 -0.70
CA THR A 32 -3.73 24.59 0.15
C THR A 32 -2.62 24.63 1.19
N GLU A 33 -1.37 24.36 0.80
CA GLU A 33 -0.22 24.95 1.51
C GLU A 33 0.68 25.69 0.52
N ASN A 34 0.44 27.00 0.54
CA ASN A 34 1.11 28.09 -0.11
C ASN A 34 2.62 27.88 -0.31
N SER A 35 3.05 28.15 -1.55
CA SER A 35 4.42 28.43 -1.96
C SER A 35 5.12 29.37 -0.98
N GLY A 36 5.90 28.83 -0.04
CA GLY A 36 6.53 29.69 0.95
C GLY A 36 7.37 29.04 2.04
N ASN A 37 7.83 27.79 1.93
CA ASN A 37 8.94 27.34 2.79
C ASN A 37 9.64 26.09 2.25
N LYS A 38 10.52 26.27 1.25
CA LYS A 38 11.49 25.24 0.85
C LYS A 38 12.74 25.33 1.73
N GLN A 39 12.62 25.20 3.04
CA GLN A 39 13.76 25.00 3.95
C GLN A 39 13.27 24.25 5.20
N ASN A 40 14.00 23.19 5.57
CA ASN A 40 13.81 22.31 6.73
C ASN A 40 12.79 21.14 6.59
N ARG A 41 13.23 20.05 5.95
CA ARG A 41 12.73 18.67 6.23
C ARG A 41 13.84 17.79 6.82
N ASN A 42 14.71 18.36 7.64
CA ASN A 42 15.79 17.63 8.30
C ASN A 42 15.32 17.22 9.69
N GLY A 43 14.75 16.03 9.86
CA GLY A 43 14.55 15.45 11.19
C GLY A 43 13.28 14.66 11.48
N LEU A 44 12.49 14.27 10.47
CA LEU A 44 11.27 13.51 10.72
C LEU A 44 11.49 12.00 10.56
N SER A 45 12.17 11.41 11.54
CA SER A 45 12.00 10.00 11.86
C SER A 45 10.62 9.85 12.51
N TYR A 46 9.69 9.18 11.82
CA TYR A 46 8.43 8.73 12.38
C TYR A 46 8.50 7.21 12.60
N PRO A 47 8.96 6.76 13.78
CA PRO A 47 8.82 5.37 14.18
C PRO A 47 7.34 4.96 14.12
N LEU A 48 7.06 3.70 13.77
CA LEU A 48 5.71 3.14 13.78
C LEU A 48 4.97 3.36 15.12
N GLU A 49 5.72 3.57 16.22
CA GLU A 49 5.20 3.94 17.53
C GLU A 49 4.42 5.27 17.58
N LYS A 50 4.62 6.17 16.60
CA LYS A 50 3.87 7.43 16.49
C LYS A 50 2.54 7.29 15.74
N VAL A 51 2.23 6.10 15.21
CA VAL A 51 0.92 5.83 14.61
C VAL A 51 -0.12 5.79 15.73
N ARG A 52 -0.96 6.83 15.82
CA ARG A 52 -2.04 6.89 16.81
C ARG A 52 -3.27 6.14 16.28
N PHE A 53 -3.61 5.06 16.95
CA PHE A 53 -4.73 4.17 16.64
C PHE A 53 -6.09 4.68 17.17
N ASP A 54 -6.34 5.99 17.22
CA ASP A 54 -7.55 6.52 17.87
C ASP A 54 -8.44 7.42 16.99
N ILE A 55 -8.11 7.59 15.70
CA ILE A 55 -8.81 8.49 14.75
C ILE A 55 -8.61 7.95 13.31
N PRO A 56 -9.44 8.26 12.28
CA PRO A 56 -9.25 7.94 10.83
C PRO A 56 -7.90 8.31 10.17
N LEU A 57 -6.89 8.66 10.96
CA LEU A 57 -5.55 9.03 10.54
C LEU A 57 -4.57 7.85 10.46
N ASP A 58 -5.01 6.63 10.78
CA ASP A 58 -4.17 5.43 10.68
C ASP A 58 -3.69 5.18 9.25
N VAL A 59 -4.60 5.31 8.27
CA VAL A 59 -4.24 5.24 6.84
C VAL A 59 -3.28 6.36 6.48
N ARG A 60 -3.48 7.58 6.99
CA ARG A 60 -2.58 8.72 6.75
C ARG A 60 -1.18 8.45 7.29
N ALA A 61 -1.07 7.98 8.53
CA ALA A 61 0.20 7.67 9.16
C ALA A 61 0.92 6.50 8.46
N ALA A 62 0.19 5.44 8.10
CA ALA A 62 0.74 4.33 7.33
C ALA A 62 1.24 4.77 5.94
N ARG A 63 0.50 5.67 5.27
CA ARG A 63 0.92 6.28 3.99
C ARG A 63 2.17 7.13 4.14
N GLU A 64 2.30 7.90 5.21
CA GLU A 64 3.50 8.72 5.47
C GLU A 64 4.73 7.82 5.60
N VAL A 65 4.63 6.72 6.35
CA VAL A 65 5.70 5.72 6.46
C VAL A 65 5.99 5.08 5.10
N ALA A 66 4.96 4.65 4.37
CA ALA A 66 5.13 4.08 3.03
C ALA A 66 5.79 5.07 2.06
N ALA A 67 5.50 6.37 2.17
CA ALA A 67 6.08 7.40 1.32
C ALA A 67 7.58 7.56 1.58
N MET A 68 8.00 7.54 2.85
CA MET A 68 9.43 7.59 3.21
C MET A 68 10.20 6.38 2.68
N LEU A 69 9.56 5.22 2.61
CA LEU A 69 10.18 3.98 2.11
C LEU A 69 10.24 3.93 0.58
N VAL A 70 9.17 4.38 -0.09
CA VAL A 70 9.03 4.27 -1.56
C VAL A 70 9.65 5.47 -2.29
N TYR A 71 9.68 6.65 -1.65
CA TYR A 71 10.15 7.91 -2.22
C TYR A 71 11.24 8.53 -1.34
N PRO A 72 12.45 7.93 -1.24
CA PRO A 72 13.51 8.42 -0.36
C PRO A 72 13.96 9.85 -0.72
N ASP A 73 13.93 10.21 -2.01
CA ASP A 73 14.26 11.56 -2.51
C ASP A 73 13.06 12.52 -2.49
N GLY A 74 11.88 12.05 -2.05
CA GLY A 74 10.63 12.82 -2.03
C GLY A 74 10.02 13.06 -3.41
N VAL A 75 10.55 12.43 -4.46
CA VAL A 75 10.03 12.52 -5.83
C VAL A 75 9.21 11.27 -6.14
N GLU A 76 7.92 11.45 -6.43
CA GLU A 76 7.09 10.36 -6.90
C GLU A 76 7.52 9.93 -8.31
N SER A 77 7.69 8.63 -8.50
CA SER A 77 7.96 8.04 -9.80
C SER A 77 6.67 7.73 -10.53
N ASP A 78 6.69 7.84 -11.85
CA ASP A 78 5.53 7.56 -12.70
C ASP A 78 5.34 6.09 -13.08
N THR A 79 6.22 5.20 -12.59
CA THR A 79 6.04 3.77 -12.88
C THR A 79 4.82 3.20 -12.16
N HIS A 80 3.99 2.45 -12.88
CA HIS A 80 2.81 1.79 -12.30
C HIS A 80 3.21 0.82 -11.16
N TRP A 81 4.37 0.15 -11.28
CA TRP A 81 4.92 -0.72 -10.24
C TRP A 81 5.13 0.00 -8.91
N GLN A 82 5.67 1.21 -8.95
CA GLN A 82 5.94 1.99 -7.74
C GLN A 82 4.64 2.49 -7.11
N LYS A 83 3.70 3.00 -7.92
CA LYS A 83 2.38 3.43 -7.45
C LYS A 83 1.61 2.28 -6.80
N THR A 84 1.63 1.08 -7.39
CA THR A 84 0.98 -0.10 -6.81
C THR A 84 1.72 -0.61 -5.57
N SER A 85 3.06 -0.59 -5.56
CA SER A 85 3.87 -0.97 -4.38
C SER A 85 3.60 -0.05 -3.19
N PHE A 86 3.40 1.25 -3.42
CA PHE A 86 3.05 2.21 -2.36
C PHE A 86 1.70 1.88 -1.69
N VAL A 87 0.67 1.56 -2.50
CA VAL A 87 -0.65 1.15 -1.99
C VAL A 87 -0.55 -0.17 -1.23
N LEU A 88 0.15 -1.17 -1.80
CA LEU A 88 0.37 -2.46 -1.15
C LEU A 88 1.09 -2.28 0.20
N LEU A 89 2.19 -1.51 0.23
CA LEU A 89 2.97 -1.29 1.44
C LEU A 89 2.16 -0.60 2.53
N THR A 90 1.33 0.38 2.17
CA THR A 90 0.40 1.03 3.11
C THR A 90 -0.55 0.00 3.73
N ALA A 91 -1.15 -0.88 2.91
CA ALA A 91 -2.09 -1.88 3.39
C ALA A 91 -1.43 -2.93 4.29
N VAL A 92 -0.19 -3.32 3.97
CA VAL A 92 0.56 -4.31 4.75
C VAL A 92 1.06 -3.71 6.07
N ILE A 93 1.49 -2.45 6.09
CA ILE A 93 1.79 -1.74 7.35
C ILE A 93 0.57 -1.78 8.27
N LEU A 94 -0.61 -1.41 7.77
CA LEU A 94 -1.85 -1.47 8.57
C LEU A 94 -2.14 -2.90 9.02
N HIS A 95 -2.03 -3.89 8.13
CA HIS A 95 -2.25 -5.29 8.47
C HIS A 95 -1.36 -5.75 9.62
N VAL A 96 -0.07 -5.46 9.54
CA VAL A 96 0.89 -5.85 10.58
C VAL A 96 0.61 -5.15 11.91
N LEU A 97 0.33 -3.84 11.87
CA LEU A 97 0.03 -3.07 13.07
C LEU A 97 -1.22 -3.57 13.81
N TYR A 98 -2.24 -4.00 13.07
CA TYR A 98 -3.51 -4.45 13.67
C TYR A 98 -3.55 -5.94 14.00
N ALA A 99 -2.92 -6.81 13.20
CA ALA A 99 -3.13 -8.25 13.26
C ALA A 99 -1.92 -9.09 13.63
N GLU A 100 -0.70 -8.59 13.38
CA GLU A 100 0.51 -9.38 13.55
C GLU A 100 1.20 -9.06 14.90
N PRO A 101 1.97 -10.01 15.46
CA PRO A 101 2.61 -9.82 16.77
C PRO A 101 3.75 -8.79 16.70
N ASP A 102 4.56 -8.83 15.64
CA ASP A 102 5.69 -7.92 15.45
C ASP A 102 5.25 -6.66 14.70
N LYS A 103 4.96 -5.59 15.46
CA LYS A 103 4.44 -4.31 14.96
C LYS A 103 5.55 -3.36 14.53
N THR A 104 6.58 -3.87 13.87
CA THR A 104 7.75 -3.12 13.43
C THR A 104 7.90 -3.18 11.90
N LEU A 105 8.80 -2.37 11.34
CA LEU A 105 9.14 -2.46 9.91
C LEU A 105 9.84 -3.78 9.59
N HIS A 106 10.52 -4.38 10.56
CA HIS A 106 11.02 -5.74 10.43
C HIS A 106 9.86 -6.73 10.30
N GLY A 107 8.83 -6.62 11.13
CA GLY A 107 7.60 -7.41 11.02
C GLY A 107 6.90 -7.26 9.66
N VAL A 108 6.86 -6.04 9.11
CA VAL A 108 6.36 -5.78 7.74
C VAL A 108 7.20 -6.49 6.68
N ALA A 109 8.52 -6.39 6.77
CA ALA A 109 9.42 -7.04 5.84
C ALA A 109 9.34 -8.57 5.95
N ALA A 110 9.27 -9.11 7.16
CA ALA A 110 9.11 -10.53 7.43
C ALA A 110 7.75 -11.05 6.91
N TYR A 111 6.67 -10.28 7.10
CA TYR A 111 5.34 -10.63 6.58
C TYR A 111 5.37 -10.80 5.06
N LEU A 112 5.91 -9.81 4.33
CA LEU A 112 6.02 -9.85 2.87
C LEU A 112 6.99 -10.93 2.38
N GLY A 113 8.11 -11.13 3.07
CA GLY A 113 9.10 -12.16 2.73
C GLY A 113 8.60 -13.60 2.94
N ASN A 114 7.63 -13.80 3.82
CA ASN A 114 7.03 -15.10 4.10
C ASN A 114 5.82 -15.43 3.21
N ILE A 115 5.45 -14.56 2.26
CA ILE A 115 4.40 -14.84 1.28
C ILE A 115 4.89 -15.89 0.29
N THR A 116 4.48 -17.15 0.50
CA THR A 116 4.74 -18.26 -0.43
C THR A 116 3.62 -18.42 -1.47
N ASP A 117 2.39 -18.04 -1.11
CA ASP A 117 1.23 -17.99 -1.99
C ASP A 117 0.59 -16.60 -1.86
N ILE A 118 0.72 -15.83 -2.95
CA ILE A 118 0.27 -14.44 -3.02
C ILE A 118 -1.25 -14.33 -2.85
N ASN A 119 -2.00 -15.23 -3.49
CA ASN A 119 -3.46 -15.19 -3.46
C ASN A 119 -3.96 -15.54 -2.06
N ALA A 120 -3.40 -16.59 -1.45
CA ALA A 120 -3.72 -16.97 -0.09
C ALA A 120 -3.37 -15.86 0.92
N ALA A 121 -2.26 -15.15 0.73
CA ALA A 121 -1.87 -14.03 1.59
C ALA A 121 -2.88 -12.87 1.53
N PHE A 122 -3.33 -12.46 0.34
CA PHE A 122 -4.35 -11.41 0.21
C PHE A 122 -5.72 -11.87 0.70
N GLU A 123 -6.08 -13.13 0.48
CA GLU A 123 -7.29 -13.74 1.06
C GLU A 123 -7.26 -13.71 2.60
N LYS A 124 -6.10 -14.02 3.21
CA LYS A 124 -5.89 -13.88 4.66
C LYS A 124 -6.11 -12.44 5.10
N MET A 125 -5.50 -11.46 4.41
CA MET A 125 -5.65 -10.04 4.74
C MET A 125 -7.10 -9.57 4.72
N MET A 126 -7.94 -10.09 3.81
CA MET A 126 -9.37 -9.78 3.74
C MET A 126 -10.24 -10.42 4.82
N ARG A 127 -9.74 -11.46 5.50
CA ARG A 127 -10.52 -12.24 6.49
C ARG A 127 -10.17 -11.93 7.94
N VAL A 128 -8.93 -11.54 8.20
CA VAL A 128 -8.47 -11.25 9.56
C VAL A 128 -9.19 -10.04 10.12
N GLU A 129 -9.76 -10.16 11.32
CA GLU A 129 -10.35 -9.02 12.04
C GLU A 129 -9.23 -8.09 12.53
N HIS A 130 -9.18 -6.86 12.02
CA HIS A 130 -8.24 -5.81 12.45
C HIS A 130 -8.77 -5.02 13.65
N ASP A 131 -10.08 -5.07 13.88
CA ASP A 131 -10.76 -4.50 15.03
C ASP A 131 -11.75 -5.50 15.64
N PRO A 132 -11.25 -6.53 16.36
CA PRO A 132 -12.09 -7.62 16.87
C PRO A 132 -13.16 -7.15 17.86
N TYR A 133 -12.94 -5.99 18.50
CA TYR A 133 -13.83 -5.40 19.49
C TYR A 133 -14.74 -4.29 18.93
N GLY A 134 -14.62 -3.93 17.65
CA GLY A 134 -15.45 -2.90 17.01
C GLY A 134 -15.23 -1.49 17.57
N ARG A 135 -14.02 -1.15 18.02
CA ARG A 135 -13.67 0.17 18.59
C ARG A 135 -13.75 1.30 17.58
N PHE A 136 -13.47 1.02 16.31
CA PHE A 136 -13.41 2.03 15.25
C PHE A 136 -14.73 2.22 14.51
N ASN A 137 -15.72 1.36 14.76
CA ASN A 137 -17.02 1.39 14.10
C ASN A 137 -16.92 1.49 12.58
N TRP A 138 -15.95 0.78 11.96
CA TRP A 138 -15.85 0.73 10.52
C TRP A 138 -17.10 0.14 9.89
N THR A 139 -17.44 0.61 8.70
CA THR A 139 -18.60 0.14 7.95
C THR A 139 -18.24 -0.25 6.53
N ASP A 140 -19.02 -1.16 5.96
CA ASP A 140 -18.97 -1.44 4.52
C ASP A 140 -19.75 -0.40 3.69
N LYS A 141 -19.78 -0.60 2.37
CA LYS A 141 -20.51 0.26 1.43
C LYS A 141 -22.02 0.32 1.69
N GLN A 142 -22.57 -0.63 2.44
CA GLN A 142 -23.98 -0.71 2.82
C GLN A 142 -24.22 -0.14 4.24
N GLY A 143 -23.20 0.42 4.89
CA GLY A 143 -23.30 0.96 6.24
C GLY A 143 -23.34 -0.11 7.33
N ARG A 144 -23.06 -1.38 7.01
CA ARG A 144 -23.05 -2.47 7.99
C ARG A 144 -21.70 -2.47 8.72
N PRO A 145 -21.69 -2.71 10.05
CA PRO A 145 -20.44 -2.74 10.81
C PRO A 145 -19.54 -3.86 10.31
N VAL A 146 -18.25 -3.54 10.13
CA VAL A 146 -17.20 -4.48 9.75
C VAL A 146 -16.05 -4.41 10.73
N LYS A 147 -15.36 -5.54 10.88
CA LYS A 147 -14.18 -5.67 11.75
C LYS A 147 -12.87 -5.79 10.99
N VAL A 148 -12.95 -5.98 9.68
CA VAL A 148 -11.79 -5.98 8.78
C VAL A 148 -11.62 -4.55 8.28
N HIS A 149 -10.37 -4.06 8.28
CA HIS A 149 -10.09 -2.68 7.92
C HIS A 149 -10.46 -2.42 6.43
N PRO A 150 -11.32 -1.44 6.12
CA PRO A 150 -11.81 -1.21 4.75
C PRO A 150 -10.72 -0.98 3.70
N PHE A 151 -9.69 -0.19 4.04
CA PHE A 151 -8.52 0.02 3.17
C PHE A 151 -7.76 -1.30 2.86
N ILE A 152 -7.56 -2.16 3.86
CA ILE A 152 -6.89 -3.46 3.69
C ILE A 152 -7.71 -4.35 2.75
N ILE A 153 -9.04 -4.40 2.92
CA ILE A 153 -9.93 -5.15 2.04
C ILE A 153 -9.77 -4.67 0.61
N GLN A 154 -9.89 -3.36 0.36
CA GLN A 154 -9.83 -2.82 -0.99
C GLN A 154 -8.47 -3.10 -1.65
N ALA A 155 -7.36 -2.83 -0.96
CA ALA A 155 -6.03 -3.07 -1.49
C ALA A 155 -5.78 -4.57 -1.77
N ALA A 156 -6.20 -5.46 -0.86
CA ALA A 156 -6.07 -6.90 -1.05
C ALA A 156 -6.94 -7.42 -2.21
N GLN A 157 -8.19 -6.94 -2.34
CA GLN A 157 -9.07 -7.25 -3.47
C GLN A 157 -8.46 -6.79 -4.79
N ASP A 158 -7.93 -5.57 -4.83
CA ASP A 158 -7.28 -5.03 -6.01
C ASP A 158 -6.09 -5.92 -6.42
N MET A 159 -5.28 -6.38 -5.47
CA MET A 159 -4.18 -7.30 -5.75
C MET A 159 -4.68 -8.69 -6.19
N SER A 160 -5.71 -9.26 -5.55
CA SER A 160 -6.30 -10.54 -5.95
C SER A 160 -6.92 -10.51 -7.37
N ASN A 161 -7.33 -9.33 -7.85
CA ASN A 161 -7.87 -9.15 -9.20
C ASN A 161 -6.79 -9.06 -10.30
N ARG A 162 -5.50 -9.03 -9.93
CA ARG A 162 -4.36 -8.96 -10.85
C ARG A 162 -3.80 -10.34 -11.17
N SER A 163 -2.98 -10.40 -12.22
CA SER A 163 -2.26 -11.63 -12.55
C SER A 163 -1.17 -11.94 -11.51
N GLU A 164 -0.90 -13.22 -11.30
CA GLU A 164 0.16 -13.67 -10.37
C GLU A 164 1.54 -13.13 -10.76
N ALA A 165 1.83 -13.01 -12.08
CA ALA A 165 3.07 -12.45 -12.59
C ALA A 165 3.22 -10.96 -12.25
N GLU A 166 2.13 -10.18 -12.41
CA GLU A 166 2.10 -8.77 -12.02
C GLU A 166 2.28 -8.61 -10.50
N ASN A 167 1.56 -9.40 -9.72
CA ASN A 167 1.69 -9.38 -8.26
C ASN A 167 3.09 -9.78 -7.78
N SER A 168 3.73 -10.74 -8.44
CA SER A 168 5.10 -11.15 -8.15
C SER A 168 6.09 -10.00 -8.41
N ALA A 169 5.91 -9.26 -9.51
CA ALA A 169 6.72 -8.09 -9.84
C ALA A 169 6.51 -6.94 -8.83
N ILE A 170 5.25 -6.69 -8.43
CA ILE A 170 4.91 -5.70 -7.39
C ILE A 170 5.53 -6.10 -6.05
N LEU A 171 5.43 -7.38 -5.66
CA LEU A 171 5.96 -7.87 -4.38
C LEU A 171 7.50 -7.77 -4.36
N ALA A 172 8.17 -8.14 -5.44
CA ALA A 172 9.63 -7.97 -5.57
C ALA A 172 10.05 -6.49 -5.47
N THR A 173 9.29 -5.59 -6.09
CA THR A 173 9.50 -4.14 -6.01
C THR A 173 9.26 -3.63 -4.59
N THR A 174 8.21 -4.10 -3.91
CA THR A 174 7.88 -3.72 -2.54
C THR A 174 8.96 -4.18 -1.56
N ASN A 175 9.41 -5.43 -1.69
CA ASN A 175 10.52 -5.98 -0.90
C ASN A 175 11.82 -5.21 -1.13
N HIS A 176 12.05 -4.65 -2.33
CA HIS A 176 13.22 -3.80 -2.58
C HIS A 176 13.28 -2.59 -1.64
N TYR A 177 12.15 -1.94 -1.37
CA TYR A 177 12.08 -0.78 -0.46
C TYR A 177 12.34 -1.15 1.01
N LEU A 178 12.20 -2.44 1.36
CA LEU A 178 12.36 -2.94 2.72
C LEU A 178 13.69 -3.66 2.96
N LYS A 179 14.58 -3.74 1.96
CA LYS A 179 15.84 -4.49 2.04
C LYS A 179 16.70 -4.13 3.26
N LEU A 180 16.70 -2.86 3.66
CA LEU A 180 17.42 -2.41 4.85
C LEU A 180 16.86 -3.03 6.15
N TYR A 181 15.56 -3.32 6.23
CA TYR A 181 14.91 -3.88 7.41
C TYR A 181 14.90 -5.42 7.46
N LEU A 182 15.28 -6.07 6.34
CA LEU A 182 15.49 -7.51 6.26
C LEU A 182 16.86 -7.93 6.79
N ASP A 183 17.85 -7.04 6.77
CA ASP A 183 19.19 -7.31 7.29
C ASP A 183 19.22 -6.99 8.79
N HIS A 184 19.65 -7.96 9.60
CA HIS A 184 19.72 -7.88 11.06
C HIS A 184 20.85 -6.93 11.56
N SER A 185 21.37 -6.06 10.70
CA SER A 185 22.57 -5.25 10.92
C SER A 185 22.30 -3.82 11.40
N ILE A 186 21.04 -3.35 11.42
CA ILE A 186 20.71 -1.99 11.88
C ILE A 186 20.26 -1.92 13.35
N SER A 187 20.32 -3.01 14.11
CA SER A 187 20.11 -2.99 15.56
C SER A 187 21.43 -2.83 16.34
N SER A 188 22.04 -1.66 16.28
CA SER A 188 22.88 -1.15 17.38
C SER A 188 23.53 0.18 17.00
N THR A 189 22.95 1.29 17.44
CA THR A 189 23.72 2.41 18.03
C THR A 189 22.84 3.19 18.99
#